data_AF-A0A561WB17-F1
#
_entry.id   AF-A0A561WB17-F1
#
_cell.length_a   1.000
_cell.length_b   1.000
_cell.length_c   1.000
_cell.angle_alpha   90.00
_cell.angle_beta   90.00
_cell.angle_gamma   90.00
#
_symmetry.space_group_name_H-M   'P 1'
#
loop_
_entity.id
_entity.type
_entity.pdbx_description
1 polymer ?
#
loop_
_entity_poly.entity_id
_entity_poly.type
_entity_poly.pdbx_seq_one_letter_code
_entity_poly.pdbx_strand_id
1 'polypeptide(L)'
;MRGTGVDLDPQDYDDLLHGASMVERWRRSEHAVAVAAELMRLHGGTVPMTELLWAGAEAYLPRQWNAGRAAEPAVAAAEVYDRWRRLHERRLQRRQQQPDTRS
;
A
#
# COMPACT_ATOMS: atom_id res chain seq x y z
N MET A 1 20.93 -27.72 -6.79
CA MET A 1 19.74 -26.88 -7.03
C MET A 1 19.65 -25.87 -5.90
N ARG A 2 19.89 -24.58 -6.17
CA ARG A 2 19.87 -23.50 -5.16
C ARG A 2 18.44 -23.06 -4.92
N GLY A 3 18.08 -22.95 -3.65
CA GLY A 3 16.76 -22.54 -3.19
C GLY A 3 16.43 -21.10 -3.54
N THR A 4 15.17 -20.89 -3.87
CA THR A 4 14.46 -19.62 -3.71
C THR A 4 13.10 -19.96 -3.11
N GLY A 5 13.12 -20.63 -1.94
CA GLY A 5 11.96 -20.60 -1.06
C GLY A 5 11.82 -19.16 -0.63
N VAL A 6 10.72 -18.53 -1.03
CA VAL A 6 10.26 -17.32 -0.34
C VAL A 6 9.99 -17.80 1.08
N ASP A 7 10.94 -17.55 1.99
CA ASP A 7 10.81 -17.81 3.42
C ASP A 7 9.77 -16.82 3.93
N LEU A 8 8.50 -17.13 3.64
CA LEU A 8 7.36 -16.47 4.23
C LEU A 8 7.40 -16.85 5.70
N ASP A 9 7.40 -15.83 6.57
CA ASP A 9 7.26 -16.05 8.00
C ASP A 9 6.06 -17.00 8.23
N PRO A 10 6.20 -18.06 9.03
CA PRO A 10 5.11 -19.01 9.27
C PRO A 10 3.80 -18.33 9.68
N GLN A 11 3.87 -17.18 10.34
CA GLN A 11 2.69 -16.38 10.71
C GLN A 11 2.02 -15.74 9.49
N ASP A 12 2.78 -15.28 8.50
CA ASP A 12 2.24 -14.69 7.27
C ASP A 12 1.53 -15.75 6.41
N TYR A 13 1.98 -17.00 6.45
CA TYR A 13 1.37 -18.12 5.74
C TYR A 13 0.01 -18.53 6.36
N ASP A 14 -0.05 -18.60 7.69
CA ASP A 14 -1.28 -18.94 8.43
C ASP A 14 -2.34 -17.84 8.30
N ASP A 15 -1.92 -16.57 8.34
CA ASP A 15 -2.76 -15.39 8.14
C ASP A 15 -3.38 -15.33 6.73
N LEU A 16 -2.65 -15.80 5.71
CA LEU A 16 -3.13 -15.92 4.32
C LEU A 16 -4.17 -17.03 4.15
N LEU A 17 -4.04 -18.14 4.87
CA LEU A 17 -4.94 -19.30 4.75
C LEU A 17 -6.23 -19.18 5.56
N HIS A 18 -6.25 -18.39 6.64
CA HIS A 18 -7.37 -18.35 7.58
C HIS A 18 -8.22 -17.08 7.54
N GLY A 19 -7.99 -16.17 6.59
CA GLY A 19 -8.82 -14.95 6.45
C GLY A 19 -8.71 -13.98 7.64
N ALA A 20 -7.70 -14.17 8.49
CA ALA A 20 -7.39 -13.37 9.68
C ALA A 20 -6.17 -12.47 9.48
N SER A 21 -5.76 -12.27 8.22
CA SER A 21 -4.55 -11.52 7.90
C SER A 21 -4.54 -10.15 8.55
N MET A 22 -3.35 -9.72 8.99
CA MET A 22 -3.13 -8.38 9.53
C MET A 22 -3.71 -7.28 8.64
N VAL A 23 -3.63 -7.45 7.31
CA VAL A 23 -4.21 -6.53 6.32
C VAL A 23 -5.73 -6.47 6.47
N GLU A 24 -6.40 -7.61 6.58
CA GLU A 24 -7.86 -7.67 6.69
C GLU A 24 -8.36 -7.15 8.04
N ARG A 25 -7.62 -7.38 9.12
CA ARG A 25 -7.89 -6.77 10.44
C ARG A 25 -7.72 -5.25 10.38
N TRP A 26 -6.66 -4.76 9.75
CA TRP A 26 -6.45 -3.33 9.55
C TRP A 26 -7.56 -2.71 8.69
N ARG A 27 -7.95 -3.34 7.57
CA ARG A 27 -9.03 -2.84 6.69
C ARG A 27 -10.36 -2.59 7.42
N ARG A 28 -10.67 -3.41 8.43
CA ARG A 28 -11.89 -3.28 9.25
C ARG A 28 -11.74 -2.33 10.44
N SER A 29 -10.54 -1.80 10.67
CA SER A 29 -10.27 -0.88 11.78
C SER A 29 -10.76 0.54 11.46
N GLU A 30 -11.11 1.30 12.49
CA GLU A 30 -11.40 2.74 12.38
C GLU A 30 -10.21 3.52 11.79
N HIS A 31 -9.00 3.06 12.06
CA HIS A 31 -7.78 3.66 11.54
C HIS A 31 -7.72 3.59 10.00
N ALA A 32 -8.08 2.45 9.39
CA ALA A 32 -8.12 2.34 7.93
C ALA A 32 -9.21 3.22 7.31
N VAL A 33 -10.37 3.34 7.96
CA VAL A 33 -11.46 4.24 7.52
C VAL A 33 -11.00 5.69 7.55
N ALA A 34 -10.35 6.12 8.63
CA ALA A 34 -9.82 7.48 8.76
C ALA A 34 -8.71 7.78 7.75
N VAL A 35 -7.79 6.84 7.52
CA VAL A 35 -6.73 6.98 6.50
C VAL A 35 -7.34 7.07 5.10
N ALA A 36 -8.35 6.25 4.78
CA ALA A 36 -9.03 6.31 3.49
C ALA A 36 -9.69 7.68 3.25
N ALA A 37 -10.33 8.26 4.26
CA ALA A 37 -10.92 9.60 4.17
C ALA A 37 -9.86 10.68 3.87
N GLU A 38 -8.71 10.63 4.56
CA GLU A 38 -7.60 11.55 4.33
C GLU A 38 -6.95 11.35 2.95
N LEU A 39 -6.82 10.10 2.49
CA LEU A 39 -6.33 9.80 1.14
C LEU A 39 -7.26 10.34 0.06
N MET A 40 -8.58 10.22 0.23
CA MET A 40 -9.56 10.82 -0.68
C MET A 40 -9.44 12.35 -0.71
N ARG A 41 -9.24 12.97 0.46
CA ARG A 41 -9.03 14.42 0.58
C ARG A 41 -7.74 14.87 -0.14
N LEU A 42 -6.63 14.17 0.04
CA LEU A 42 -5.35 14.47 -0.63
C LEU A 42 -5.40 14.21 -2.15
N HIS A 43 -6.15 13.20 -2.58
CA HIS A 43 -6.30 12.88 -3.99
C HIS A 43 -7.24 13.85 -4.73
N GLY A 44 -8.13 14.54 -4.01
CA GLY A 44 -9.05 15.52 -4.59
C GLY A 44 -10.38 14.95 -5.09
N GLY A 45 -10.84 13.82 -4.55
CA GLY A 45 -12.16 13.25 -4.89
C GLY A 45 -12.43 11.85 -4.36
N THR A 46 -13.64 11.35 -4.65
CA THR A 46 -14.17 10.01 -4.30
C THR A 46 -13.83 8.93 -5.33
N VAL A 47 -12.78 9.12 -6.12
CA VAL A 47 -12.33 8.09 -7.06
C VAL A 47 -11.90 6.87 -6.24
N PRO A 48 -12.24 5.63 -6.65
CA PRO A 48 -11.67 4.45 -6.02
C PRO A 48 -10.16 4.65 -6.02
N MET A 49 -9.61 4.87 -4.83
CA MET A 49 -8.19 5.11 -4.60
C MET A 49 -7.44 4.13 -5.49
N THR A 50 -6.67 4.67 -6.45
CA THR A 50 -6.11 3.83 -7.53
C THR A 50 -5.53 2.56 -6.91
N GLU A 51 -5.72 1.40 -7.55
CA GLU A 51 -5.29 0.11 -6.95
C GLU A 51 -3.85 0.19 -6.42
N LEU A 52 -3.00 0.95 -7.09
CA LEU A 52 -1.62 1.21 -6.67
C LEU A 52 -1.50 2.01 -5.35
N LEU A 53 -2.31 3.04 -5.16
CA LEU A 53 -2.33 3.85 -3.93
C LEU A 53 -2.81 3.00 -2.76
N TRP A 54 -3.90 2.26 -2.96
CA TRP A 54 -4.47 1.43 -1.90
C TRP A 54 -3.61 0.20 -1.58
N ALA A 55 -3.08 -0.49 -2.59
CA ALA A 55 -2.09 -1.55 -2.38
C ALA A 55 -0.84 -1.05 -1.66
N GLY A 56 -0.44 0.20 -1.90
CA GLY A 56 0.64 0.85 -1.17
C GLY A 56 0.32 1.07 0.32
N ALA A 57 -0.91 1.46 0.63
CA ALA A 57 -1.39 1.60 2.00
C ALA A 57 -1.39 0.23 2.72
N GLU A 58 -1.94 -0.80 2.08
CA GLU A 58 -2.03 -2.16 2.60
C GLU A 58 -0.68 -2.83 2.81
N ALA A 59 0.32 -2.49 1.99
CA ALA A 59 1.67 -3.01 2.16
C ALA A 59 2.45 -2.36 3.32
N TYR A 60 2.01 -1.20 3.81
CA TYR A 60 2.78 -0.38 4.76
C TYR A 60 2.12 -0.23 6.13
N LEU A 61 0.84 0.14 6.16
CA LEU A 61 0.16 0.56 7.38
C LEU A 61 -0.24 -0.58 8.31
N PRO A 62 -0.67 -1.77 7.85
CA PRO A 62 -1.08 -2.86 8.75
C PRO A 62 0.00 -3.23 9.77
N ARG A 63 1.27 -3.26 9.35
CA ARG A 63 2.41 -3.58 10.23
C ARG A 63 2.62 -2.54 11.32
N GLN A 64 2.53 -1.26 10.99
CA GLN A 64 2.70 -0.17 11.96
C GLN A 64 1.53 -0.10 12.93
N TRP A 65 0.31 -0.27 12.42
CA TRP A 65 -0.91 -0.32 13.20
C TRP A 65 -0.90 -1.48 14.20
N ASN A 66 -0.59 -2.70 13.74
CA ASN A 66 -0.54 -3.87 14.61
C ASN A 66 0.55 -3.77 15.70
N ALA A 67 1.63 -3.02 15.42
CA ALA A 67 2.68 -2.75 16.41
C ALA A 67 2.33 -1.63 17.42
N GLY A 68 1.15 -1.01 17.31
CA GLY A 68 0.77 0.14 18.13
C GLY A 68 1.58 1.41 17.82
N ARG A 69 2.17 1.49 16.62
CA ARG A 69 3.03 2.59 16.16
C ARG A 69 2.48 3.27 14.91
N ALA A 70 1.21 3.06 14.60
CA ALA A 70 0.57 3.76 13.50
C ALA A 70 0.63 5.26 13.76
N ALA A 71 1.06 6.02 12.76
CA ALA A 71 0.96 7.45 12.78
C ALA A 71 -0.52 7.88 12.78
N GLU A 72 -0.77 9.15 13.14
CA GLU A 72 -2.10 9.75 13.00
C GLU A 72 -2.61 9.59 11.55
N PRO A 73 -3.91 9.37 11.32
CA PRO A 73 -4.46 9.06 10.00
C PRO A 73 -4.05 10.05 8.89
N ALA A 74 -4.00 11.35 9.20
CA ALA A 74 -3.58 12.38 8.25
C ALA A 74 -2.09 12.25 7.86
N VAL A 75 -1.23 11.90 8.82
CA VAL A 75 0.21 11.69 8.60
C VAL A 75 0.42 10.40 7.80
N ALA A 76 -0.22 9.31 8.21
CA ALA A 76 -0.18 8.04 7.51
C ALA A 76 -0.64 8.16 6.04
N ALA A 77 -1.73 8.88 5.80
CA ALA A 77 -2.23 9.16 4.46
C ALA A 77 -1.23 9.97 3.62
N ALA A 78 -0.61 11.01 4.20
CA ALA A 78 0.38 11.82 3.51
C ALA A 78 1.62 10.99 3.11
N GLU A 79 2.12 10.12 4.00
CA GLU A 79 3.25 9.23 3.71
C GLU A 79 2.95 8.24 2.58
N VAL A 80 1.77 7.61 2.64
CA VAL A 80 1.30 6.70 1.57
C VAL A 80 1.18 7.44 0.25
N TYR A 81 0.60 8.64 0.27
CA TYR A 81 0.39 9.45 -0.92
C TYR A 81 1.71 9.90 -1.56
N ASP A 82 2.68 10.38 -0.78
CA ASP A 82 3.98 10.78 -1.29
C ASP A 82 4.76 9.58 -1.87
N ARG A 83 4.70 8.41 -1.21
CA ARG A 83 5.30 7.17 -1.74
C ARG A 83 4.67 6.77 -3.08
N TRP A 84 3.35 6.81 -3.17
CA TRP A 84 2.62 6.53 -4.41
C TRP A 84 3.01 7.52 -5.51
N ARG A 85 3.02 8.83 -5.21
CA ARG A 85 3.35 9.89 -6.16
C ARG A 85 4.74 9.69 -6.76
N ARG A 86 5.74 9.42 -5.92
CA ARG A 86 7.12 9.12 -6.37
C ARG A 86 7.18 7.89 -7.28
N LEU A 87 6.43 6.83 -6.95
CA LEU A 87 6.38 5.64 -7.80
C LEU A 87 5.71 5.94 -9.14
N HIS A 88 4.63 6.72 -9.12
CA HIS A 88 3.89 7.14 -10.31
C HIS A 88 4.75 8.00 -11.22
N GLU A 89 5.43 9.02 -10.68
CA GLU A 89 6.39 9.87 -11.39
C GLU A 89 7.51 9.03 -12.03
N ARG A 90 8.09 8.08 -11.29
CA ARG A 90 9.10 7.16 -11.84
C ARG A 90 8.57 6.28 -12.98
N ARG A 91 7.30 5.83 -12.90
CA ARG A 91 6.66 5.04 -13.98
C ARG A 91 6.43 5.91 -15.21
N LEU A 92 5.99 7.16 -15.04
CA LEU A 92 5.82 8.12 -16.13
C LEU A 92 7.16 8.45 -16.82
N GLN A 93 8.22 8.72 -16.06
CA GLN A 93 9.55 8.96 -16.59
C GLN A 93 10.07 7.78 -17.42
N ARG A 94 9.88 6.54 -16.95
CA ARG A 94 10.26 5.34 -17.71
C ARG A 94 9.47 5.19 -19.02
N ARG A 95 8.19 5.56 -19.04
CA ARG A 95 7.38 5.55 -20.27
C ARG A 95 7.85 6.62 -21.26
N GLN A 96 8.23 7.80 -20.77
CA GLN A 96 8.74 8.88 -21.62
C GLN A 96 10.16 8.62 -22.14
N GLN A 97 10.96 7.81 -21.43
CA GLN A 97 12.32 7.42 -21.82
C GLN A 97 12.39 6.13 -22.65
N GLN A 98 11.26 5.49 -22.95
CA GLN A 98 11.19 4.47 -24.01
C GLN A 98 10.75 5.16 -25.30
N PRO A 99 11.67 5.73 -26.10
CA PRO A 99 11.35 6.02 -27.48
C PRO A 99 11.04 4.69 -28.16
N ASP A 100 9.98 4.68 -28.98
CA ASP A 100 9.60 3.59 -29.87
C ASP A 100 10.83 2.86 -30.41
N THR A 101 11.19 1.72 -29.81
CA THR A 101 12.19 0.81 -30.35
C THR A 101 11.50 -0.16 -31.32
N ARG A 102 10.69 0.42 -32.21
CA ARG A 102 10.08 -0.23 -33.37
C ARG A 102 10.02 0.79 -34.51
N SER A 103 11.18 1.03 -35.10
CA SER A 103 11.31 1.42 -36.51
C SER A 103 11.82 0.22 -37.29
#